data_AF-A3U209-F1
#
_entry.id   AF-A3U209-F1
#
_cell.length_a   1.000
_cell.length_b   1.000
_cell.length_c   1.000
_cell.angle_alpha   90.00
_cell.angle_beta   90.00
_cell.angle_gamma   90.00
#
_symmetry.space_group_name_H-M   'P 1'
#
loop_
_entity.id
_entity.type
_entity.pdbx_description
1 polymer ?
#
loop_
_entity_poly.entity_id
_entity_poly.type
_entity_poly.pdbx_seq_one_letter_code
_entity_poly.pdbx_strand_id
1 'polypeptide(L)'
;MIRRKTSLRNRIRHWLGDETGAVVADFAIMLPVFTMFMLSSVEMGLMTFRQTMLERGLDMAVRDLRLGFEENPTHASIKEATCSYAGFLPDCSTGLRLEMQPVDLRDYTALPSDADCVDRSEEVQPVRRFVNGGSNQLMVLRACIKIAPIFPTVGLGKQVAKDGNGDIALFSTSAFVNEPS
;
A
#
# COMPACT_ATOMS: atom_id res chain seq x y z
N MET A 1 26.85 60.31 19.87
CA MET A 1 26.51 59.69 18.57
C MET A 1 25.47 58.57 18.77
N ILE A 2 24.21 58.90 19.09
CA ILE A 2 23.14 57.90 19.39
C ILE A 2 21.80 58.40 18.86
N ARG A 3 21.52 58.28 17.56
CA ARG A 3 20.22 58.72 16.98
C ARG A 3 19.67 57.82 15.86
N ARG A 4 20.12 56.55 15.78
CA ARG A 4 19.76 55.61 14.69
C ARG A 4 18.79 54.48 15.08
N LYS A 5 18.57 54.18 16.37
CA LYS A 5 17.72 53.05 16.82
C LYS A 5 16.20 53.34 16.79
N THR A 6 15.77 54.59 16.87
CA THR A 6 14.34 54.97 16.89
C THR A 6 13.65 54.82 15.52
N SER A 7 14.39 54.96 14.42
CA SER A 7 13.81 54.86 13.06
C SER A 7 13.42 53.43 12.68
N LEU A 8 14.26 52.44 13.01
CA LEU A 8 13.95 51.03 12.73
C LEU A 8 12.75 50.55 13.54
N ARG A 9 12.70 50.92 14.83
CA ARG A 9 11.60 50.52 15.73
C ARG A 9 10.25 51.08 15.28
N ASN A 10 10.22 52.32 14.77
CA ASN A 10 9.00 52.92 14.24
C ASN A 10 8.58 52.33 12.89
N ARG A 11 9.53 51.99 12.00
CA ARG A 11 9.20 51.30 10.74
C ARG A 11 8.64 49.91 10.98
N ILE A 12 9.23 49.15 11.89
CA ILE A 12 8.72 47.82 12.28
C ILE A 12 7.33 47.93 12.91
N ARG A 13 7.10 48.94 13.77
CA ARG A 13 5.79 49.17 14.40
C ARG A 13 4.72 49.62 13.39
N HIS A 14 5.10 50.39 12.36
CA HIS A 14 4.18 50.78 11.29
C HIS A 14 3.86 49.60 10.37
N TRP A 15 4.85 48.77 10.04
CA TRP A 15 4.68 47.53 9.27
C TRP A 15 3.84 46.48 10.02
N LEU A 16 4.01 46.34 11.33
CA LEU A 16 3.18 45.47 12.19
C LEU A 16 1.74 45.96 12.33
N GLY A 17 1.45 47.23 12.01
CA GLY A 17 0.10 47.81 12.06
C GLY A 17 -0.54 47.95 10.68
N ASP A 18 0.07 47.40 9.63
CA ASP A 18 -0.45 47.47 8.27
C ASP A 18 -1.45 46.33 8.01
N GLU A 19 -2.72 46.68 7.83
CA GLU A 19 -3.82 45.73 7.62
C GLU A 19 -4.15 45.50 6.13
N THR A 20 -3.43 46.12 5.20
CA THR A 20 -3.68 46.03 3.75
C THR A 20 -3.61 44.60 3.19
N GLY A 21 -3.02 43.65 3.93
CA GLY A 21 -2.91 42.23 3.57
C GLY A 21 -3.71 41.26 4.44
N ALA A 22 -4.59 41.73 5.33
CA ALA A 22 -5.26 40.86 6.32
C ALA A 22 -6.05 39.71 5.68
N VAL A 23 -6.73 39.97 4.56
CA VAL A 23 -7.50 38.95 3.82
C VAL A 23 -6.58 37.94 3.11
N VAL A 24 -5.43 38.39 2.60
CA VAL A 24 -4.44 37.52 1.95
C VAL A 24 -3.78 36.60 2.97
N ALA A 25 -3.56 37.09 4.20
CA ALA A 25 -2.99 36.30 5.29
C ALA A 25 -3.91 35.14 5.69
N ASP A 26 -5.23 35.36 5.79
CA ASP A 26 -6.20 34.30 6.10
C ASP A 26 -6.25 33.23 4.99
N PHE A 27 -6.29 33.66 3.73
CA PHE A 27 -6.24 32.74 2.59
C PHE A 27 -4.92 31.97 2.51
N ALA A 28 -3.79 32.62 2.78
CA ALA A 28 -2.46 32.00 2.78
C ALA A 28 -2.31 30.91 3.85
N ILE A 29 -3.07 30.98 4.94
CA ILE A 29 -3.11 29.96 5.99
C ILE A 29 -4.13 28.87 5.66
N MET A 30 -5.33 29.21 5.20
CA MET A 30 -6.39 28.24 4.94
C MET A 30 -6.12 27.35 3.72
N LEU A 31 -5.54 27.92 2.65
CA LEU A 31 -5.24 27.18 1.42
C LEU A 31 -4.31 25.96 1.62
N PRO A 32 -3.14 26.07 2.28
CA PRO A 32 -2.27 24.90 2.51
C PRO A 32 -2.94 23.84 3.38
N VAL A 33 -3.80 24.24 4.33
CA VAL A 33 -4.55 23.29 5.17
C VAL A 33 -5.59 22.53 4.33
N PHE A 34 -6.38 23.23 3.52
CA PHE A 34 -7.37 22.60 2.65
C PHE A 34 -6.73 21.68 1.62
N THR A 35 -5.64 22.12 0.98
CA THR A 35 -4.91 21.30 0.00
C THR A 35 -4.27 20.07 0.64
N MET A 36 -3.76 20.16 1.87
CA MET A 36 -3.28 19.00 2.63
C MET A 36 -4.37 17.94 2.81
N PHE A 37 -5.57 18.35 3.23
CA PHE A 37 -6.70 17.42 3.37
C PHE A 37 -7.13 16.84 2.02
N MET A 38 -7.22 17.66 0.98
CA MET A 38 -7.57 17.22 -0.37
C MET A 38 -6.59 16.16 -0.90
N LEU A 39 -5.28 16.42 -0.81
CA LEU A 39 -4.25 15.48 -1.25
C LEU A 39 -4.26 14.19 -0.42
N SER A 40 -4.49 14.28 0.89
CA SER A 40 -4.62 13.11 1.76
C SER A 40 -5.81 12.23 1.38
N SER A 41 -6.94 12.84 1.04
CA SER A 41 -8.13 12.11 0.57
C SER A 41 -7.89 11.41 -0.78
N VAL A 42 -7.20 12.08 -1.71
CA VAL A 42 -6.82 11.48 -3.01
C VAL A 42 -5.87 10.30 -2.81
N GLU A 43 -4.85 10.47 -1.95
CA GLU A 43 -3.91 9.40 -1.62
C GLU A 43 -4.64 8.19 -1.03
N MET A 44 -5.52 8.39 -0.04
CA MET A 44 -6.31 7.32 0.56
C MET A 44 -7.21 6.63 -0.47
N GLY A 45 -7.84 7.39 -1.37
CA GLY A 45 -8.65 6.84 -2.46
C GLY A 45 -7.85 5.94 -3.39
N LEU A 46 -6.62 6.35 -3.75
CA LEU A 46 -5.74 5.56 -4.60
C LEU A 46 -5.18 4.32 -3.88
N MET A 47 -4.91 4.40 -2.57
CA MET A 47 -4.54 3.24 -1.76
C MET A 47 -5.65 2.19 -1.74
N THR A 48 -6.88 2.60 -1.43
CA THR A 48 -8.05 1.70 -1.43
C THR A 48 -8.28 1.12 -2.81
N PHE A 49 -8.14 1.91 -3.87
CA PHE A 49 -8.26 1.42 -5.24
C PHE A 49 -7.25 0.31 -5.55
N ARG A 50 -5.98 0.49 -5.18
CA ARG A 50 -4.94 -0.53 -5.35
C ARG A 50 -5.20 -1.77 -4.51
N GLN A 51 -5.68 -1.62 -3.28
CA GLN A 51 -6.08 -2.73 -2.41
C GLN A 51 -7.19 -3.56 -3.05
N THR A 52 -8.25 -2.92 -3.56
CA THR A 52 -9.35 -3.63 -4.25
C THR A 52 -8.88 -4.33 -5.53
N MET A 53 -7.95 -3.72 -6.28
CA MET A 53 -7.38 -4.36 -7.47
C MET A 53 -6.54 -5.59 -7.11
N LEU A 54 -5.77 -5.55 -6.03
CA LEU A 54 -5.03 -6.70 -5.53
C LEU A 54 -5.97 -7.83 -5.09
N GLU A 55 -7.01 -7.51 -4.31
CA GLU A 55 -8.03 -8.48 -3.88
C GLU A 55 -8.72 -9.14 -5.08
N ARG A 56 -9.19 -8.34 -6.04
CA ARG A 56 -9.78 -8.84 -7.28
C ARG A 56 -8.81 -9.73 -8.06
N GLY A 57 -7.56 -9.29 -8.20
CA GLY A 57 -6.54 -10.05 -8.94
C GLY A 57 -6.28 -11.41 -8.33
N LEU A 58 -6.17 -11.44 -6.99
CA LEU A 58 -5.98 -12.66 -6.22
C LEU A 58 -7.19 -13.61 -6.35
N ASP A 59 -8.41 -13.09 -6.23
CA ASP A 59 -9.61 -13.93 -6.30
C ASP A 59 -9.83 -14.52 -7.70
N MET A 60 -9.48 -13.80 -8.77
CA MET A 60 -9.51 -14.36 -10.13
C MET A 60 -8.44 -15.44 -10.32
N ALA A 61 -7.22 -15.24 -9.83
CA ALA A 61 -6.17 -16.27 -9.88
C ALA A 61 -6.54 -17.51 -9.05
N VAL A 62 -7.13 -17.33 -7.86
CA VAL A 62 -7.63 -18.41 -7.02
C VAL A 62 -8.74 -19.20 -7.70
N ARG A 63 -9.63 -18.53 -8.44
CA ARG A 63 -10.66 -19.22 -9.22
C ARG A 63 -10.05 -20.16 -10.26
N ASP A 64 -9.00 -19.74 -10.95
CA ASP A 64 -8.34 -20.58 -11.95
C ASP A 64 -7.66 -21.80 -11.31
N LEU A 65 -7.10 -21.62 -10.11
CA LEU A 65 -6.55 -22.72 -9.31
C LEU A 65 -7.63 -23.72 -8.88
N ARG A 66 -8.80 -23.22 -8.43
CA ARG A 66 -9.94 -24.09 -8.05
C ARG A 66 -10.43 -24.96 -9.21
N LEU A 67 -10.45 -24.39 -10.42
CA LEU A 67 -10.92 -25.06 -11.64
C LEU A 67 -9.87 -26.02 -12.25
N GLY A 68 -8.65 -26.03 -11.73
CA GLY A 68 -7.60 -26.93 -12.19
C GLY A 68 -7.13 -26.66 -13.63
N PHE A 69 -7.21 -25.40 -14.11
CA PHE A 69 -6.75 -25.07 -15.47
C PHE A 69 -5.26 -25.33 -15.70
N GLU A 70 -4.46 -25.37 -14.63
CA GLU A 70 -3.03 -25.67 -14.68
C GLU A 70 -2.72 -26.88 -13.79
N GLU A 71 -2.23 -27.96 -14.40
CA GLU A 71 -2.01 -29.27 -13.76
C GLU A 71 -0.91 -29.21 -12.68
N ASN A 72 -0.01 -28.21 -12.74
CA ASN A 72 1.03 -27.95 -11.75
C ASN A 72 1.27 -26.44 -11.60
N PRO A 73 0.47 -25.74 -10.79
CA PRO A 73 0.64 -24.30 -10.62
C PRO A 73 1.97 -24.00 -9.94
N THR A 74 2.75 -23.12 -10.54
CA THR A 74 4.02 -22.65 -9.98
C THR A 74 3.81 -21.30 -9.31
N HIS A 75 4.66 -20.95 -8.36
CA HIS A 75 4.64 -19.63 -7.73
C HIS A 75 4.69 -18.50 -8.78
N ALA A 76 5.52 -18.67 -9.81
CA ALA A 76 5.66 -17.71 -10.90
C ALA A 76 4.39 -17.59 -11.76
N SER A 77 3.71 -18.70 -12.09
CA SER A 77 2.50 -18.65 -12.91
C SER A 77 1.34 -17.97 -12.19
N ILE A 78 1.15 -18.24 -10.89
CA ILE A 78 0.11 -17.57 -10.09
C ILE A 78 0.44 -16.09 -9.90
N LYS A 79 1.72 -15.75 -9.72
CA LYS A 79 2.16 -14.36 -9.61
C LYS A 79 1.81 -13.58 -10.88
N GLU A 80 2.13 -14.15 -12.05
CA GLU A 80 1.83 -13.55 -13.33
C GLU A 80 0.32 -13.40 -13.56
N ALA A 81 -0.46 -14.45 -13.28
CA ALA A 81 -1.92 -14.42 -13.38
C ALA A 81 -2.52 -13.33 -12.47
N THR A 82 -2.08 -13.27 -11.20
CA THR A 82 -2.54 -12.28 -10.24
C THR A 82 -2.23 -10.85 -10.72
N CYS A 83 -1.02 -10.62 -11.24
CA CYS A 83 -0.62 -9.31 -11.76
C CYS A 83 -1.39 -8.91 -13.03
N SER A 84 -1.62 -9.85 -13.93
CA SER A 84 -2.43 -9.66 -15.14
C SER A 84 -3.87 -9.26 -14.79
N TYR A 85 -4.46 -9.95 -13.81
CA TYR A 85 -5.82 -9.70 -13.33
C TYR A 85 -5.99 -8.43 -12.51
N ALA A 86 -4.99 -8.06 -11.71
CA ALA A 86 -5.02 -6.83 -10.93
C ALA A 86 -4.81 -5.58 -11.81
N GLY A 87 -3.96 -5.66 -12.83
CA GLY A 87 -3.70 -4.64 -13.85
C GLY A 87 -3.01 -3.36 -13.34
N PHE A 88 -3.59 -2.69 -12.34
CA PHE A 88 -3.14 -1.38 -11.85
C PHE A 88 -2.25 -1.49 -10.59
N LEU A 89 -1.22 -2.33 -10.64
CA LEU A 89 -0.23 -2.47 -9.57
C LEU A 89 1.18 -2.22 -10.14
N PRO A 90 1.85 -1.12 -9.74
CA PRO A 90 3.20 -0.84 -10.21
C PRO A 90 4.17 -1.93 -9.74
N ASP A 91 5.03 -2.40 -10.64
CA ASP A 91 6.07 -3.40 -10.37
C ASP A 91 5.55 -4.72 -9.79
N CYS A 92 4.29 -5.07 -10.04
CA CYS A 92 3.67 -6.28 -9.49
C CYS A 92 4.49 -7.55 -9.74
N SER A 93 5.00 -7.75 -10.97
CA SER A 93 5.79 -8.93 -11.34
C SER A 93 7.11 -9.07 -10.58
N THR A 94 7.61 -8.01 -9.96
CA THR A 94 8.83 -8.05 -9.14
C THR A 94 8.49 -8.01 -7.65
N GLY A 95 7.63 -7.10 -7.22
CA GLY A 95 7.29 -6.86 -5.81
C GLY A 95 6.22 -7.77 -5.20
N LEU A 96 5.42 -8.50 -5.99
CA LEU A 96 4.39 -9.38 -5.46
C LEU A 96 5.01 -10.64 -4.84
N ARG A 97 4.59 -10.97 -3.63
CA ARG A 97 4.90 -12.22 -2.94
C ARG A 97 3.62 -12.98 -2.65
N LEU A 98 3.69 -14.29 -2.84
CA LEU A 98 2.60 -15.22 -2.58
C LEU A 98 3.06 -16.23 -1.56
N GLU A 99 2.25 -16.43 -0.54
CA GLU A 99 2.39 -17.47 0.48
C GLU A 99 1.18 -18.40 0.36
N MET A 100 1.42 -19.71 0.22
CA MET A 100 0.35 -20.69 0.05
C MET A 100 0.58 -21.89 0.96
N GLN A 101 -0.36 -22.11 1.87
CA GLN A 101 -0.29 -23.20 2.83
C GLN A 101 -1.62 -23.96 2.90
N PRO A 102 -1.59 -25.30 2.99
CA PRO A 102 -2.77 -26.06 3.38
C PRO A 102 -3.17 -25.73 4.82
N VAL A 103 -4.48 -25.69 5.04
CA VAL A 103 -5.06 -25.42 6.35
C VAL A 103 -6.04 -26.52 6.71
N ASP A 104 -5.92 -27.07 7.91
CA ASP A 104 -6.90 -28.00 8.47
C ASP A 104 -7.96 -27.21 9.28
N LEU A 105 -9.24 -27.47 9.03
CA LEU A 105 -10.35 -26.85 9.78
C LEU A 105 -10.45 -27.38 11.22
N ARG A 106 -9.91 -28.58 11.48
CA ARG A 106 -9.94 -29.24 12.79
C ARG A 106 -8.76 -28.87 13.67
N ASP A 107 -7.65 -28.46 13.06
CA ASP A 107 -6.43 -27.97 13.72
C ASP A 107 -5.94 -26.70 13.00
N TYR A 108 -6.74 -25.63 13.11
CA TYR A 108 -6.50 -24.40 12.38
C TYR A 108 -5.26 -23.68 12.90
N THR A 109 -4.20 -23.68 12.10
CA THR A 109 -3.06 -22.78 12.28
C THR A 109 -3.24 -21.54 11.40
N ALA A 110 -3.43 -20.38 12.02
CA ALA A 110 -3.46 -19.11 11.29
C ALA A 110 -2.12 -18.83 10.59
N LEU A 111 -2.16 -18.13 9.46
CA LEU A 111 -0.95 -17.54 8.90
C LEU A 111 -0.38 -16.55 9.93
N PRO A 112 0.96 -16.44 10.03
CA PRO A 112 1.58 -15.47 10.93
C PRO A 112 1.06 -14.06 10.59
N SER A 113 0.79 -13.25 11.60
CA SER A 113 0.25 -11.89 11.41
C SER A 113 1.19 -10.98 10.63
N ASP A 114 2.49 -11.28 10.67
CA ASP A 114 3.49 -10.62 9.84
C ASP A 114 3.46 -11.26 8.45
N ALA A 115 3.20 -10.44 7.43
CA ALA A 115 3.25 -10.86 6.04
C ALA A 115 4.68 -10.68 5.53
N ASP A 116 5.28 -11.72 4.94
CA ASP A 116 6.66 -11.66 4.42
C ASP A 116 6.70 -10.92 3.08
N CYS A 117 6.45 -9.61 3.15
CA CYS A 117 6.44 -8.70 2.02
C CYS A 117 7.88 -8.29 1.72
N VAL A 118 8.45 -8.80 0.63
CA VAL A 118 9.82 -8.47 0.27
C VAL A 118 9.98 -6.98 0.03
N ASP A 119 10.94 -6.40 0.73
CA ASP A 119 11.39 -5.04 0.53
C ASP A 119 11.99 -4.90 -0.87
N ARG A 120 11.61 -3.83 -1.61
CA ARG A 120 12.12 -3.54 -2.96
C ARG A 120 13.65 -3.43 -3.00
N SER A 121 14.30 -3.22 -1.86
CA SER A 121 15.75 -3.11 -1.70
C SER A 121 16.49 -4.43 -1.40
N GLU A 122 15.78 -5.53 -1.10
CA GLU A 122 16.41 -6.81 -0.75
C GLU A 122 16.40 -7.82 -1.90
N GLU A 123 17.49 -8.61 -2.00
CA GLU A 123 17.60 -9.72 -2.94
C GLU A 123 16.48 -10.74 -2.75
N VAL A 124 16.03 -11.33 -3.87
CA VAL A 124 14.91 -12.26 -3.94
C VAL A 124 15.09 -13.42 -2.96
N GLN A 125 14.49 -13.34 -1.78
CA GLN A 125 14.48 -14.45 -0.83
C GLN A 125 13.68 -15.64 -1.41
N PRO A 126 14.10 -16.90 -1.17
CA PRO A 126 13.44 -18.08 -1.70
C PRO A 126 12.00 -18.18 -1.17
N VAL A 127 11.10 -18.73 -1.99
CA VAL A 127 9.68 -18.91 -1.67
C VAL A 127 9.55 -19.73 -0.38
N ARG A 128 9.22 -19.08 0.74
CA ARG A 128 8.94 -19.78 1.99
C ARG A 128 7.46 -20.17 1.98
N ARG A 129 7.18 -21.47 2.00
CA ARG A 129 5.83 -22.07 2.08
C ARG A 129 4.94 -21.80 0.87
N PHE A 130 5.30 -22.39 -0.26
CA PHE A 130 4.37 -22.62 -1.37
C PHE A 130 4.23 -24.13 -1.53
N VAL A 131 3.21 -24.70 -0.89
CA VAL A 131 2.93 -26.13 -0.96
C VAL A 131 1.64 -26.30 -1.74
N ASN A 132 1.71 -26.97 -2.89
CA ASN A 132 0.51 -27.34 -3.64
C ASN A 132 -0.32 -28.33 -2.82
N GLY A 133 -1.61 -28.04 -2.68
CA GLY A 133 -2.55 -28.90 -1.99
C GLY A 133 -3.05 -30.05 -2.87
N GLY A 134 -3.39 -31.17 -2.25
CA GLY A 134 -4.09 -32.26 -2.91
C GLY A 134 -5.55 -31.92 -3.25
N SER A 135 -6.24 -32.85 -3.92
CA SER A 135 -7.69 -32.75 -4.15
C SER A 135 -8.44 -32.67 -2.82
N ASN A 136 -9.48 -31.83 -2.77
CA ASN A 136 -10.33 -31.62 -1.59
C ASN A 136 -9.57 -31.10 -0.35
N GLN A 137 -8.41 -30.49 -0.54
CA GLN A 137 -7.65 -29.83 0.53
C GLN A 137 -7.97 -28.34 0.56
N LEU A 138 -8.26 -27.82 1.76
CA LEU A 138 -8.42 -26.38 1.98
C LEU A 138 -7.04 -25.72 1.95
N MET A 139 -6.90 -24.75 1.07
CA MET A 139 -5.71 -23.95 0.85
C MET A 139 -6.00 -22.51 1.22
N VAL A 140 -5.03 -21.85 1.84
CA VAL A 140 -5.04 -20.39 2.04
C VAL A 140 -3.89 -19.80 1.24
N LEU A 141 -4.21 -18.80 0.43
CA LEU A 141 -3.27 -18.03 -0.36
C LEU A 141 -3.28 -16.58 0.11
N ARG A 142 -2.11 -16.09 0.48
CA ARG A 142 -1.90 -14.69 0.85
C ARG A 142 -0.98 -14.03 -0.17
N ALA A 143 -1.44 -12.92 -0.73
CA ALA A 143 -0.64 -12.03 -1.55
C ALA A 143 -0.17 -10.85 -0.72
N CYS A 144 1.11 -10.47 -0.85
CA CYS A 144 1.62 -9.22 -0.32
C CYS A 144 2.46 -8.46 -1.36
N ILE A 145 2.31 -7.13 -1.38
CA ILE A 145 3.09 -6.22 -2.22
C ILE A 145 3.36 -4.91 -1.46
N LYS A 146 4.54 -4.32 -1.64
CA LYS A 146 4.90 -3.00 -1.12
C LYS A 146 4.80 -1.94 -2.20
N ILE A 147 4.12 -0.84 -1.91
CA ILE A 147 3.85 0.23 -2.87
C ILE A 147 4.23 1.59 -2.29
N ALA A 148 4.95 2.37 -3.09
CA ALA A 148 5.31 3.75 -2.76
C ALA A 148 4.07 4.67 -2.77
N PRO A 149 3.88 5.50 -1.72
CA PRO A 149 2.87 6.56 -1.70
C PRO A 149 3.15 7.61 -2.78
N ILE A 150 2.12 8.25 -3.33
CA ILE A 150 2.29 9.33 -4.32
C ILE A 150 2.70 10.62 -3.62
N PHE A 151 2.12 10.91 -2.45
CA PHE A 151 2.43 12.07 -1.63
C PHE A 151 3.04 11.67 -0.28
N PRO A 152 4.31 11.20 -0.24
CA PRO A 152 4.90 10.63 0.97
C PRO A 152 5.11 11.65 2.11
N THR A 153 5.17 12.95 1.80
CA THR A 153 5.45 14.03 2.77
C THR A 153 4.20 14.77 3.26
N VAL A 154 3.02 14.50 2.69
CA VAL A 154 1.78 15.27 2.95
C VAL A 154 0.76 14.40 3.69
N GLY A 155 0.23 14.92 4.79
CA GLY A 155 -0.89 14.35 5.55
C GLY A 155 -0.77 12.87 5.88
N LEU A 156 -1.71 12.06 5.38
CA LEU A 156 -1.76 10.60 5.64
C LEU A 156 -0.52 9.87 5.13
N GLY A 157 0.12 10.35 4.05
CA GLY A 157 1.37 9.80 3.57
C GLY A 157 2.48 9.80 4.62
N LYS A 158 2.42 10.64 5.66
CA LYS A 158 3.38 10.62 6.79
C LYS A 158 2.97 9.68 7.94
N GLN A 159 1.68 9.32 8.04
CA GLN A 159 1.10 8.64 9.20
C GLN A 159 0.82 7.14 8.98
N VAL A 160 0.81 6.67 7.73
CA VAL A 160 0.68 5.23 7.46
C VAL A 160 1.95 4.49 7.89
N ALA A 161 1.78 3.29 8.46
CA ALA A 161 2.89 2.40 8.78
C ALA A 161 3.68 2.10 7.51
N LYS A 162 4.89 2.66 7.45
CA LYS A 162 5.83 2.48 6.36
C LYS A 162 6.92 1.52 6.78
N ASP A 163 7.44 0.76 5.83
CA ASP A 163 8.68 0.04 6.03
C ASP A 163 9.90 0.99 6.08
N GLY A 164 11.10 0.43 6.23
CA GLY A 164 12.34 1.20 6.27
C GLY A 164 12.59 2.08 5.04
N ASN A 165 11.92 1.79 3.91
CA ASN A 165 12.03 2.51 2.66
C ASN A 165 10.91 3.52 2.39
N GLY A 166 9.91 3.60 3.28
CA GLY A 166 8.81 4.53 3.13
C GLY A 166 7.62 3.99 2.34
N ASP A 167 7.62 2.69 2.03
CA ASP A 167 6.58 2.00 1.28
C ASP A 167 5.50 1.45 2.19
N ILE A 168 4.30 1.26 1.64
CA ILE A 168 3.14 0.71 2.34
C ILE A 168 2.91 -0.70 1.86
N ALA A 169 2.79 -1.63 2.80
CA ALA A 169 2.43 -3.01 2.50
C ALA A 169 0.91 -3.14 2.29
N LEU A 170 0.53 -3.67 1.13
CA LEU A 170 -0.82 -4.13 0.83
C LEU A 170 -0.82 -5.65 0.86
N PHE A 171 -1.77 -6.24 1.57
CA PHE A 171 -1.95 -7.68 1.61
C PHE A 171 -3.41 -8.06 1.36
N SER A 172 -3.60 -9.20 0.71
CA SER A 172 -4.90 -9.81 0.49
C SER A 172 -4.79 -11.31 0.77
N THR A 173 -5.81 -11.89 1.38
CA THR A 173 -5.84 -13.32 1.72
C THR A 173 -7.14 -13.92 1.20
N SER A 174 -7.02 -15.04 0.49
CA SER A 174 -8.15 -15.78 -0.05
C SER A 174 -7.97 -17.27 0.26
N ALA A 175 -9.08 -17.96 0.52
CA ALA A 175 -9.08 -19.39 0.85
C ALA A 175 -9.85 -20.16 -0.24
N PHE A 176 -9.40 -21.36 -0.58
CA PHE A 176 -10.04 -22.19 -1.60
C PHE A 176 -9.88 -23.67 -1.33
N VAL A 177 -10.69 -24.48 -2.01
CA VAL A 177 -10.59 -25.94 -2.01
C VAL A 177 -10.41 -26.37 -3.47
N ASN A 178 -9.49 -27.29 -3.72
CA ASN A 178 -9.33 -27.89 -5.04
C ASN A 178 -10.50 -28.84 -5.31
N GLU A 179 -11.24 -28.58 -6.38
CA GLU A 179 -12.30 -29.49 -6.82
C GLU A 179 -11.70 -30.85 -7.22
N PRO A 180 -12.38 -31.97 -6.96
CA PRO A 180 -11.97 -33.26 -7.50
C PRO A 180 -12.12 -33.24 -9.03
N SER A 181 -11.07 -33.68 -9.73
CA SER A 181 -11.05 -33.90 -11.18
C SER A 181 -11.86 -35.13 -11.57
#